data_AF-A0A0V7ZLZ2-F1
#
_entry.id   AF-A0A0V7ZLZ2-F1
#
_cell.length_a   1.000
_cell.length_b   1.000
_cell.length_c   1.000
_cell.angle_alpha   90.00
_cell.angle_beta   90.00
_cell.angle_gamma   90.00
#
_symmetry.space_group_name_H-M   'P 1'
#
loop_
_entity.id
_entity.type
_entity.pdbx_description
1 polymer ?
#
loop_
_entity_poly.entity_id
_entity_poly.type
_entity_poly.pdbx_seq_one_letter_code
_entity_poly.pdbx_strand_id
1 'polypeptide(L)'
;MTRITDIKKIKSKIEPLLGQKCWNLAMGHGSFLTFEFGKIKIPARPSFLQKKWHSLPPSKLKEELQDSYKKILPPEGEWHLWIYMCAWEILHNNQILVNSEDEREVTETYISNFDGLVLKSLELLDDNEY
;
A
#
# COMPACT_ATOMS: atom_id res chain seq x y z
N MET A 1 -13.73 -28.72 5.98
CA MET A 1 -12.76 -28.54 4.86
C MET A 1 -11.65 -27.64 5.40
N THR A 2 -10.63 -28.23 6.03
CA THR A 2 -9.57 -27.47 6.70
C THR A 2 -8.70 -26.82 5.64
N ARG A 3 -8.81 -25.50 5.46
CA ARG A 3 -7.84 -24.75 4.66
C ARG A 3 -6.53 -24.76 5.45
N ILE A 4 -5.59 -25.58 5.03
CA ILE A 4 -4.20 -25.45 5.48
C ILE A 4 -3.66 -24.22 4.76
N THR A 5 -3.63 -23.09 5.46
CA THR A 5 -2.94 -21.89 4.99
C THR A 5 -1.45 -22.22 4.92
N ASP A 6 -0.87 -22.22 3.72
CA ASP A 6 0.56 -22.44 3.55
C ASP A 6 1.31 -21.16 3.92
N ILE A 7 1.52 -20.98 5.23
CA ILE A 7 2.23 -19.83 5.80
C ILE A 7 3.62 -19.70 5.17
N LYS A 8 4.30 -20.81 4.87
CA LYS A 8 5.63 -20.78 4.22
C LYS A 8 5.55 -20.17 2.83
N LYS A 9 4.56 -20.57 2.04
CA LYS A 9 4.30 -19.97 0.73
C LYS A 9 3.99 -18.48 0.83
N ILE A 10 3.17 -18.05 1.79
CA ILE A 10 2.89 -16.61 1.98
C ILE A 10 4.18 -15.86 2.36
N LYS A 11 4.96 -16.38 3.31
CA LYS A 11 6.25 -15.78 3.73
C LYS A 11 7.19 -15.58 2.55
N SER A 12 7.37 -16.59 1.69
CA SER A 12 8.21 -16.45 0.48
C SER A 12 7.74 -15.37 -0.51
N LYS A 13 6.46 -15.02 -0.51
CA LYS A 13 5.92 -13.93 -1.34
C LYS A 13 6.12 -12.55 -0.72
N ILE A 14 6.29 -12.50 0.60
CA ILE A 14 6.51 -11.27 1.37
C ILE A 14 7.99 -10.93 1.48
N GLU A 15 8.89 -11.93 1.45
CA GLU A 15 10.35 -11.73 1.53
C GLU A 15 10.90 -10.59 0.65
N PRO A 16 10.46 -10.42 -0.61
CA PRO A 16 10.94 -9.31 -1.43
C PRO A 16 10.64 -7.92 -0.84
N LEU A 17 9.59 -7.77 -0.01
CA LEU A 17 9.18 -6.50 0.59
C LEU A 17 10.05 -6.12 1.80
N LEU A 18 10.69 -7.11 2.44
CA LEU A 18 11.54 -6.87 3.60
C LEU A 18 12.78 -6.06 3.20
N GLY A 19 13.11 -5.06 3.99
CA GLY A 19 14.20 -4.11 3.70
C GLY A 19 13.82 -3.02 2.69
N GLN A 20 12.63 -3.07 2.07
CA GLN A 20 12.14 -1.99 1.23
C GLN A 20 11.50 -0.88 2.06
N LYS A 21 11.55 0.34 1.52
CA LYS A 21 10.79 1.46 2.04
C LYS A 21 9.33 1.31 1.62
N CYS A 22 8.42 1.35 2.57
CA CYS A 22 7.00 1.50 2.28
C CYS A 22 6.69 2.97 1.97
N TRP A 23 5.61 3.18 1.21
CA TRP A 23 5.07 4.49 0.95
C TRP A 23 3.57 4.39 0.65
N ASN A 24 2.88 5.52 0.70
CA ASN A 24 1.43 5.63 0.47
C ASN A 24 0.64 4.61 1.31
N LEU A 25 1.02 4.47 2.59
CA LEU A 25 0.30 3.63 3.53
C LEU A 25 -1.07 4.25 3.81
N ALA A 26 -2.12 3.49 3.53
CA ALA A 26 -3.48 3.98 3.65
C ALA A 26 -4.40 2.95 4.31
N MET A 27 -5.42 3.46 4.98
CA MET A 27 -6.50 2.65 5.49
C MET A 27 -7.67 2.68 4.51
N GLY A 28 -8.15 1.49 4.15
CA GLY A 28 -9.37 1.32 3.38
C GLY A 28 -10.61 1.25 4.28
N HIS A 29 -11.66 0.59 3.79
CA HIS A 29 -12.89 0.40 4.57
C HIS A 29 -12.70 -0.68 5.65
N GLY A 30 -13.06 -0.37 6.91
CA GLY A 30 -12.82 -1.26 8.06
C GLY A 30 -11.34 -1.33 8.42
N SER A 31 -10.85 -2.50 8.84
CA SER A 31 -9.45 -2.76 9.19
C SER A 31 -8.54 -3.02 7.98
N PHE A 32 -8.95 -2.61 6.78
CA PHE A 32 -8.16 -2.83 5.56
C PHE A 32 -6.94 -1.90 5.52
N LEU A 33 -5.73 -2.45 5.38
CA LEU A 33 -4.50 -1.66 5.17
C LEU A 33 -3.86 -1.95 3.81
N THR A 34 -3.34 -0.90 3.18
CA THR A 34 -2.63 -0.98 1.89
C THR A 34 -1.27 -0.32 1.96
N PHE A 35 -0.25 -1.01 1.46
CA PHE A 35 1.13 -0.50 1.37
C PHE A 35 1.61 -0.56 -0.07
N GLU A 36 2.38 0.46 -0.48
CA GLU A 36 3.14 0.46 -1.72
C GLU A 36 4.63 0.23 -1.42
N PHE A 37 5.31 -0.53 -2.28
CA PHE A 37 6.76 -0.74 -2.21
C PHE A 37 7.42 -0.67 -3.58
N GLY A 38 8.73 -0.49 -3.57
CA GLY A 38 9.57 -0.50 -4.76
C GLY A 38 9.44 0.79 -5.57
N LYS A 39 9.80 0.70 -6.86
CA LYS A 39 9.79 1.86 -7.75
C LYS A 39 8.36 2.27 -8.09
N ILE A 40 8.10 3.57 -8.11
CA ILE A 40 6.84 4.11 -8.62
C ILE A 40 6.67 3.65 -10.07
N LYS A 41 5.63 2.87 -10.31
CA LYS A 41 5.09 2.60 -11.63
C LYS A 41 4.22 3.79 -12.01
N ILE A 42 4.58 4.44 -13.10
CA ILE A 42 3.70 5.41 -13.73
C ILE A 42 2.62 4.59 -14.44
N PRO A 43 1.34 4.72 -14.07
CA PRO A 43 0.29 3.93 -14.69
C PRO A 43 0.29 4.17 -16.20
N ALA A 44 0.11 3.09 -16.95
CA ALA A 44 -0.01 3.17 -18.39
C ALA A 44 -1.12 4.17 -18.76
N ARG A 45 -0.84 4.99 -19.76
CA ARG A 45 -1.67 6.12 -20.16
C ARG A 45 -3.15 5.73 -20.27
N PRO A 46 -4.06 6.29 -19.45
CA PRO A 46 -5.46 5.91 -19.53
C PRO A 46 -6.05 6.27 -20.88
N SER A 47 -6.81 5.37 -21.47
CA SER A 47 -7.37 5.50 -22.82
C SER A 47 -8.24 6.75 -23.00
N PHE A 48 -8.90 7.23 -21.94
CA PHE A 48 -9.69 8.47 -21.98
C PHE A 48 -8.83 9.75 -22.11
N LEU A 49 -7.58 9.74 -21.63
CA LEU A 49 -6.61 10.85 -21.82
C LEU A 49 -5.91 10.77 -23.19
N GLN A 50 -6.08 9.68 -23.93
CA GLN A 50 -5.61 9.56 -25.31
C GLN A 50 -6.39 10.48 -26.24
N LYS A 51 -7.72 10.59 -26.05
CA LYS A 51 -8.60 11.47 -26.85
C LYS A 51 -8.33 12.96 -26.63
N LYS A 52 -8.09 13.40 -25.37
CA LYS A 52 -7.77 14.81 -25.04
C LYS A 52 -6.37 15.24 -25.54
N TRP A 53 -5.49 14.30 -25.91
CA TRP A 53 -4.12 14.61 -26.32
C TRP A 53 -4.04 15.30 -27.68
N HIS A 54 -4.90 14.93 -28.62
CA HIS A 54 -4.88 15.49 -29.97
C HIS A 54 -5.51 16.89 -30.07
N SER A 55 -6.17 17.37 -29.01
CA SER A 55 -6.88 18.65 -29.00
C SER A 55 -6.14 19.79 -28.31
N LEU A 56 -4.99 19.52 -27.65
CA LEU A 56 -4.21 20.55 -26.93
C LEU A 56 -2.82 20.72 -27.58
N PRO A 57 -2.26 21.95 -27.58
CA PRO A 57 -0.90 22.17 -28.03
C PRO A 57 0.13 21.54 -27.06
N PRO A 58 1.27 21.00 -27.55
CA PRO A 58 2.26 20.27 -26.74
C PRO A 58 2.78 21.02 -25.51
N SER A 59 2.80 22.36 -25.56
CA SER A 59 3.25 23.24 -24.48
C SER A 59 2.32 23.23 -23.26
N LYS A 60 0.99 23.15 -23.46
CA LYS A 60 0.01 23.10 -22.36
C LYS A 60 -0.24 21.68 -21.84
N LEU A 61 0.06 20.67 -22.66
CA LEU A 61 -0.17 19.26 -22.35
C LEU A 61 0.70 18.73 -21.20
N LYS A 62 1.98 19.12 -21.13
CA LYS A 62 2.86 18.60 -20.08
C LYS A 62 2.42 19.05 -18.70
N GLU A 63 2.12 20.34 -18.55
CA GLU A 63 1.79 20.95 -17.27
C GLU A 63 0.39 20.53 -16.77
N GLU A 64 -0.63 20.64 -17.63
CA GLU A 64 -2.02 20.33 -17.26
C GLU A 64 -2.23 18.82 -17.02
N LEU A 65 -1.53 17.97 -17.78
CA LEU A 65 -1.63 16.53 -17.60
C LEU A 65 -0.79 16.05 -16.42
N GLN A 66 0.38 16.60 -16.14
CA GLN A 66 1.17 16.10 -15.01
C GLN A 66 0.44 16.27 -13.67
N ASP A 67 -0.29 17.37 -13.51
CA ASP A 67 -1.14 17.60 -12.33
C ASP A 67 -2.45 16.78 -12.38
N SER A 68 -3.06 16.64 -13.56
CA SER A 68 -4.28 15.84 -13.72
C SER A 68 -4.02 14.34 -13.55
N TYR A 69 -2.90 13.81 -14.05
CA TYR A 69 -2.54 12.39 -13.92
C TYR A 69 -2.29 12.02 -12.47
N LYS A 70 -1.56 12.86 -11.71
CA LYS A 70 -1.38 12.66 -10.27
C LYS A 70 -2.69 12.73 -9.48
N LYS A 71 -3.66 13.52 -9.93
CA LYS A 71 -5.01 13.60 -9.33
C LYS A 71 -5.89 12.42 -9.68
N ILE A 72 -5.73 11.84 -10.87
CA ILE A 72 -6.65 10.82 -11.39
C ILE A 72 -6.18 9.41 -11.05
N LEU A 73 -4.87 9.18 -10.94
CA LEU A 73 -4.32 7.88 -10.57
C LEU A 73 -3.27 8.05 -9.46
N PRO A 74 -3.50 7.44 -8.28
CA PRO A 74 -2.47 7.43 -7.25
C PRO A 74 -1.22 6.71 -7.79
N PRO A 75 -0.02 7.12 -7.35
CA PRO A 75 1.20 6.40 -7.69
C PRO A 75 1.10 4.95 -7.23
N GLU A 76 1.47 4.02 -8.10
CA GLU A 76 1.46 2.57 -7.82
C GLU A 76 2.88 2.05 -7.66
N GLY A 77 3.08 1.10 -6.75
CA GLY A 77 4.36 0.48 -6.51
C GLY A 77 4.75 -0.59 -7.51
N GLU A 78 6.00 -1.00 -7.40
CA GLU A 78 6.39 -2.28 -7.99
C GLU A 78 5.63 -3.42 -7.33
N TRP A 79 5.33 -3.26 -6.04
CA TRP A 79 4.61 -4.18 -5.20
C TRP A 79 3.50 -3.47 -4.42
N HIS A 80 2.38 -4.17 -4.26
CA HIS A 80 1.23 -3.75 -3.47
C HIS A 80 0.95 -4.82 -2.41
N LEU A 81 0.91 -4.44 -1.13
CA LEU A 81 0.53 -5.35 -0.05
C LEU A 81 -0.80 -4.91 0.54
N TRP A 82 -1.74 -5.85 0.58
CA TRP A 82 -3.09 -5.68 1.10
C TRP A 82 -3.28 -6.59 2.30
N ILE A 83 -3.59 -6.01 3.46
CA ILE A 83 -3.91 -6.74 4.70
C ILE A 83 -5.41 -6.59 4.93
N TYR A 84 -6.16 -7.67 4.70
CA TYR A 84 -7.62 -7.63 4.66
C TYR A 84 -8.22 -8.82 5.42
N MET A 85 -9.36 -8.58 6.10
CA MET A 85 -10.11 -9.58 6.88
C MET A 85 -9.26 -10.37 7.88
N CYS A 86 -8.34 -9.67 8.56
CA CYS A 86 -7.55 -10.21 9.65
C CYS A 86 -7.32 -9.14 10.71
N ALA A 87 -7.05 -9.59 11.94
CA ALA A 87 -6.47 -8.75 12.96
C ALA A 87 -5.01 -8.45 12.62
N TRP A 88 -4.55 -7.24 12.94
CA TRP A 88 -3.17 -6.84 12.71
C TRP A 88 -2.70 -5.87 13.79
N GLU A 89 -1.40 -5.82 13.98
CA GLU A 89 -0.71 -4.87 14.85
C GLU A 89 0.48 -4.28 14.10
N ILE A 90 0.69 -2.98 14.25
CA ILE A 90 1.88 -2.29 13.75
C ILE A 90 2.78 -1.98 14.93
N LEU A 91 3.99 -2.52 14.90
CA LEU A 91 5.00 -2.30 15.93
C LEU A 91 6.07 -1.32 15.46
N HIS A 92 6.47 -0.41 16.34
CA HIS A 92 7.64 0.44 16.18
C HIS A 92 8.52 0.32 17.44
N ASN A 93 9.80 0.01 17.29
CA ASN A 93 10.72 -0.24 18.42
C ASN A 93 10.15 -1.24 19.46
N ASN A 94 9.52 -2.32 18.98
CA ASN A 94 8.88 -3.37 19.79
C ASN A 94 7.71 -2.90 20.67
N GLN A 95 7.12 -1.75 20.37
CA GLN A 95 5.89 -1.27 21.01
C GLN A 95 4.76 -1.26 19.98
N ILE A 96 3.57 -1.73 20.39
CA ILE A 96 2.37 -1.61 19.57
C ILE A 96 2.05 -0.13 19.44
N LEU A 97 2.08 0.36 18.21
CA LEU A 97 1.75 1.74 17.88
C LEU A 97 0.25 1.89 17.61
N VAL A 98 -0.30 0.93 16.85
CA VAL A 98 -1.70 0.86 16.47
C VAL A 98 -2.05 -0.58 16.07
N ASN A 99 -3.30 -1.00 16.27
CA ASN A 99 -3.85 -2.29 15.90
C ASN A 99 -5.19 -2.16 15.14
N SER A 100 -5.70 -3.29 14.66
CA SER A 100 -6.92 -3.34 13.83
C SER A 100 -8.22 -2.91 14.52
N GLU A 101 -8.23 -2.81 15.85
CA GLU A 101 -9.39 -2.43 16.68
C GLU A 101 -9.32 -0.96 17.15
N ASP A 102 -8.24 -0.24 16.86
CA ASP A 102 -8.11 1.17 17.22
C ASP A 102 -9.03 2.07 16.36
N GLU A 103 -9.34 3.26 16.88
CA GLU A 103 -10.15 4.24 16.16
C GLU A 103 -9.49 4.64 14.83
N ARG A 104 -10.32 4.87 13.81
CA ARG A 104 -9.86 5.25 12.46
C ARG A 104 -8.98 6.49 12.49
N GLU A 105 -9.40 7.54 13.19
CA GLU A 105 -8.64 8.80 13.24
C GLU A 105 -7.26 8.61 13.89
N VAL A 106 -7.18 7.79 14.93
CA VAL A 106 -5.92 7.43 15.60
C VAL A 106 -5.03 6.65 14.64
N THR A 107 -5.59 5.65 13.96
CA THR A 107 -4.87 4.84 12.98
C THR A 107 -4.31 5.66 11.83
N GLU A 108 -5.14 6.49 11.19
CA GLU A 108 -4.73 7.37 10.08
C GLU A 108 -3.61 8.33 10.50
N THR A 109 -3.69 8.87 11.71
CA THR A 109 -2.66 9.75 12.28
C THR A 109 -1.31 9.02 12.35
N TYR A 110 -1.27 7.81 12.88
CA TYR A 110 -0.02 7.07 12.98
C TYR A 110 0.52 6.63 11.61
N ILE A 111 -0.31 6.01 10.78
CA ILE A 111 0.14 5.45 9.49
C ILE A 111 0.62 6.52 8.51
N SER A 112 0.11 7.77 8.61
CA SER A 112 0.57 8.89 7.77
C SER A 112 2.07 9.20 7.93
N ASN A 113 2.70 8.76 9.03
CA ASN A 113 4.11 8.96 9.31
C ASN A 113 5.00 7.80 8.86
N PHE A 114 4.43 6.79 8.18
CA PHE A 114 5.17 5.59 7.77
C PHE A 114 5.86 5.73 6.42
N ASP A 115 5.54 6.78 5.67
CA ASP A 115 6.13 7.02 4.37
C ASP A 115 7.67 7.10 4.45
N GLY A 116 8.33 6.21 3.70
CA GLY A 116 9.78 6.09 3.66
C GLY A 116 10.40 5.25 4.76
N LEU A 117 9.61 4.72 5.71
CA LEU A 117 10.10 3.76 6.70
C LEU A 117 10.37 2.40 6.06
N VAL A 118 11.31 1.66 6.63
CA VAL A 118 11.72 0.35 6.12
C VAL A 118 10.94 -0.74 6.83
N LEU A 119 10.27 -1.61 6.05
CA LEU A 119 9.65 -2.81 6.58
C LEU A 119 10.74 -3.81 7.00
N LYS A 120 10.88 -4.06 8.29
CA LYS A 120 11.93 -4.95 8.82
C LYS A 120 11.48 -6.40 8.95
N SER A 121 10.24 -6.61 9.35
CA SER A 121 9.66 -7.93 9.60
C SER A 121 8.17 -7.91 9.34
N LEU A 122 7.62 -9.09 9.07
CA LEU A 122 6.18 -9.34 9.01
C LEU A 122 5.94 -10.74 9.59
N GLU A 123 5.15 -10.81 10.65
CA GLU A 123 4.82 -12.04 11.35
C GLU A 123 3.37 -12.41 11.03
N LEU A 124 3.17 -13.65 10.58
CA LEU A 124 1.85 -14.23 10.33
C LEU A 124 1.57 -15.19 11.47
N LEU A 125 0.53 -14.89 12.24
CA LEU A 125 0.06 -15.72 13.35
C LEU A 125 -1.11 -16.58 12.86
N ASP A 126 -1.15 -17.83 13.29
CA ASP A 126 -2.27 -18.74 13.06
C ASP A 126 -3.05 -18.86 14.37
N ASP A 127 -4.37 -18.59 14.32
CA ASP A 127 -5.25 -18.66 15.48
C ASP A 127 -5.32 -20.08 16.10
N ASN A 128 -4.80 -21.10 15.40
CA ASN A 128 -4.75 -22.48 15.88
C ASN A 128 -3.54 -22.80 16.81
N GLU A 129 -2.66 -21.84 17.11
CA GLU A 129 -1.48 -22.04 17.97
C GLU A 129 -1.65 -21.57 19.44
N TYR A 130 -2.88 -21.34 19.91
CA TYR A 130 -3.20 -21.06 21.32
C TYR A 130 -3.84 -22.24 22.05
#